data_AF-F0W825-F1
#
_entry.id   AF-F0W825-F1
#
_cell.length_a   1.000
_cell.length_b   1.000
_cell.length_c   1.000
_cell.angle_alpha   90.00
_cell.angle_beta   90.00
_cell.angle_gamma   90.00
#
_symmetry.space_group_name_H-M   'P 1'
#
loop_
_entity.id
_entity.type
_entity.pdbx_description
1 polymer ?
#
loop_
_entity_poly.entity_id
_entity_poly.type
_entity_poly.pdbx_seq_one_letter_code
_entity_poly.pdbx_strand_id
1 'polypeptide(L)'
;MEANFAEKDGDTRQHYNNVRLPIAVPVTDRVQEKQSSMQKKKAYQFSFRKLGGNGVIRLSDFSDKVILIVNVASHCNATTKEYIELNRLAQQYPELVIIGCPCNQFGHQENLNGEEILTSLKYIRPGNNFTPNFELTEKIEVNGAKAHPLYNHLRLSLPFPSDRTLIDDMAKPGGFYTHPMRIVWMPISRTDVSWNFEKVCFQ
;
A
#
# COMPACT_ATOMS: atom_id res chain seq x y z
N MET A 1 35.19 -67.83 11.02
CA MET A 1 36.01 -67.17 9.96
C MET A 1 35.87 -65.68 10.18
N GLU A 2 36.91 -65.05 10.69
CA GLU A 2 37.09 -63.61 10.63
C GLU A 2 37.52 -63.21 9.22
N ALA A 3 37.07 -62.03 8.78
CA ALA A 3 37.86 -61.12 7.94
C ALA A 3 37.30 -59.69 8.09
N ASN A 4 38.14 -58.82 8.65
CA ASN A 4 38.02 -57.36 8.68
C ASN A 4 37.98 -56.77 7.26
N PHE A 5 37.44 -55.55 7.08
CA PHE A 5 38.16 -54.45 6.39
C PHE A 5 37.47 -53.07 6.58
N ALA A 6 38.20 -52.21 7.29
CA ALA A 6 38.38 -50.75 7.15
C ALA A 6 37.20 -49.76 7.20
N GLU A 7 37.14 -49.01 8.30
CA GLU A 7 36.66 -47.62 8.36
C GLU A 7 37.45 -46.73 7.38
N LYS A 8 36.73 -45.92 6.59
CA LYS A 8 37.29 -44.76 5.91
C LYS A 8 36.73 -43.50 6.55
N ASP A 9 37.60 -42.80 7.27
CA ASP A 9 37.45 -41.41 7.64
C ASP A 9 37.22 -40.54 6.40
N GLY A 10 36.07 -39.86 6.37
CA GLY A 10 35.70 -38.89 5.35
C GLY A 10 35.37 -37.55 6.00
N ASP A 11 36.42 -36.78 6.29
CA ASP A 11 36.35 -35.37 6.71
C ASP A 11 35.53 -34.56 5.68
N THR A 12 34.34 -34.12 6.09
CA THR A 12 33.54 -33.11 5.41
C THR A 12 33.05 -32.08 6.42
N ARG A 13 33.99 -31.44 7.12
CA ARG A 13 33.71 -30.16 7.79
C ARG A 13 33.44 -29.10 6.72
N GLN A 14 32.14 -28.82 6.51
CA GLN A 14 31.69 -27.74 5.65
C GLN A 14 32.30 -26.40 6.10
N HIS A 15 33.11 -25.81 5.22
CA HIS A 15 33.66 -24.47 5.36
C HIS A 15 32.55 -23.40 5.17
N TYR A 16 31.85 -23.03 6.24
CA TYR A 16 30.92 -21.86 6.23
C TYR A 16 31.22 -20.82 7.32
N ASN A 17 32.46 -20.75 7.82
CA ASN A 17 32.79 -19.85 8.94
C ASN A 17 33.32 -18.46 8.55
N ASN A 18 33.13 -17.97 7.32
CA ASN A 18 33.63 -16.62 6.96
C ASN A 18 32.81 -15.88 5.89
N VAL A 19 31.49 -16.03 5.86
CA VAL A 19 30.65 -15.08 5.13
C VAL A 19 30.42 -13.87 6.04
N ARG A 20 31.06 -12.72 5.72
CA ARG A 20 30.74 -11.44 6.37
C ARG A 20 29.26 -11.15 6.13
N LEU A 21 28.42 -11.40 7.13
CA LEU A 21 27.07 -10.85 7.15
C LEU A 21 27.19 -9.33 7.25
N PRO A 22 26.54 -8.55 6.38
CA PRO A 22 26.49 -7.10 6.56
C PRO A 22 25.79 -6.83 7.89
N ILE A 23 26.53 -6.28 8.85
CA ILE A 23 25.97 -5.76 10.09
C ILE A 23 25.23 -4.50 9.70
N ALA A 24 23.90 -4.49 9.85
CA ALA A 24 23.11 -3.28 9.69
C ALA A 24 23.61 -2.25 10.71
N VAL A 25 24.29 -1.22 10.23
CA VAL A 25 24.69 -0.08 11.06
C VAL A 25 23.42 0.74 11.30
N PRO A 26 23.05 1.06 12.55
CA PRO A 26 21.90 1.91 12.83
C PRO A 26 22.12 3.27 12.14
N VAL A 27 21.20 3.61 11.24
CA VAL A 27 21.17 4.92 10.59
C VAL A 27 20.97 5.97 11.67
N THR A 28 21.82 7.00 11.71
CA THR A 28 21.70 8.06 12.71
C THR A 28 20.48 8.92 12.42
N ASP A 29 19.82 9.43 13.47
CA ASP A 29 18.57 10.21 13.36
C ASP A 29 18.66 11.36 12.35
N ARG A 30 19.82 12.03 12.25
CA ARG A 30 20.07 13.13 11.30
C ARG A 30 20.08 12.70 9.83
N VAL A 31 20.53 11.47 9.54
CA VAL A 31 20.51 10.91 8.18
C VAL A 31 19.09 10.49 7.82
N GLN A 32 18.35 9.96 8.79
CA GLN A 32 16.95 9.56 8.64
C GLN A 32 16.03 10.77 8.42
N GLU A 33 16.25 11.88 9.14
CA GLU A 33 15.56 13.17 8.94
C GLU A 33 15.85 13.80 7.57
N LYS A 34 17.12 13.78 7.13
CA LYS A 34 17.49 14.29 5.80
C LYS A 34 16.90 13.45 4.66
N GLN A 35 16.90 12.13 4.78
CA GLN A 35 16.28 11.25 3.77
C GLN A 35 14.76 11.43 3.74
N SER A 36 14.12 11.48 4.91
CA SER A 36 12.69 11.78 5.07
C SER A 36 12.32 13.13 4.43
N SER A 37 13.07 14.20 4.69
CA SER A 37 12.79 15.53 4.10
C SER A 37 12.97 15.60 2.58
N MET A 38 13.92 14.86 2.00
CA MET A 38 14.08 14.77 0.54
C MET A 38 12.99 13.90 -0.10
N GLN A 39 12.55 12.82 0.55
CA GLN A 39 11.44 11.99 0.07
C GLN A 39 10.10 12.72 0.13
N LYS A 40 9.88 13.57 1.14
CA LYS A 40 8.73 14.47 1.24
C LYS A 40 8.65 15.45 0.06
N LYS A 41 9.75 16.16 -0.24
CA LYS A 41 9.81 17.09 -1.39
C LYS A 41 9.50 16.43 -2.73
N LYS A 42 9.80 15.14 -2.87
CA LYS A 42 9.47 14.36 -4.07
C LYS A 42 8.00 13.94 -4.13
N ALA A 43 7.29 13.79 -3.01
CA ALA A 43 5.87 13.43 -3.04
C ALA A 43 5.00 14.55 -3.63
N TYR A 44 5.31 15.82 -3.32
CA TYR A 44 4.55 16.98 -3.79
C TYR A 44 4.60 17.23 -5.31
N GLN A 45 5.53 16.58 -6.03
CA GLN A 45 5.62 16.70 -7.48
C GLN A 45 4.56 15.87 -8.23
N PHE A 46 3.89 14.94 -7.53
CA PHE A 46 2.90 14.06 -8.13
C PHE A 46 1.51 14.71 -8.17
N SER A 47 0.68 14.21 -9.08
CA SER A 47 -0.70 14.65 -9.24
C SER A 47 -1.58 13.47 -9.68
N PHE A 48 -2.88 13.65 -9.56
CA PHE A 48 -3.89 12.68 -9.97
C PHE A 48 -4.93 13.33 -10.87
N ARG A 49 -5.52 12.56 -11.80
CA ARG A 49 -6.76 12.99 -12.44
C ARG A 49 -7.93 12.86 -11.47
N LYS A 50 -8.79 13.87 -11.41
CA LYS A 50 -10.01 13.83 -10.59
C LYS A 50 -10.98 12.77 -11.13
N LEU A 51 -11.75 12.16 -10.24
CA LEU A 51 -12.86 11.31 -10.65
C LEU A 51 -13.79 12.09 -11.59
N GLY A 52 -14.21 11.44 -12.68
CA GLY A 52 -14.99 12.08 -13.75
C GLY A 52 -14.15 12.78 -14.84
N GLY A 53 -12.82 12.80 -14.72
CA GLY A 53 -11.89 13.25 -15.77
C GLY A 53 -11.73 14.77 -15.91
N ASN A 54 -12.55 15.56 -15.22
CA ASN A 54 -12.53 17.02 -15.29
C ASN A 54 -11.61 17.63 -14.21
N GLY A 55 -10.30 17.54 -14.45
CA GLY A 55 -9.29 18.27 -13.67
C GLY A 55 -8.24 17.39 -13.01
N VAL A 56 -7.38 18.06 -12.25
CA VAL A 56 -6.17 17.47 -11.65
C VAL A 56 -6.09 17.85 -10.18
N ILE A 57 -5.79 16.87 -9.32
CA ILE A 57 -5.42 17.06 -7.92
C ILE A 57 -3.90 17.11 -7.89
N ARG A 58 -3.31 18.29 -7.67
CA ARG A 58 -1.85 18.42 -7.53
C ARG A 58 -1.50 18.37 -6.06
N LEU A 59 -0.59 17.48 -5.68
CA LEU A 59 -0.20 17.37 -4.27
C LEU A 59 0.50 18.65 -3.78
N SER A 60 1.19 19.36 -4.68
CA SER A 60 1.78 20.67 -4.42
C SER A 60 0.79 21.71 -3.85
N ASP A 61 -0.49 21.60 -4.19
CA ASP A 61 -1.52 22.55 -3.76
C ASP A 61 -1.84 22.39 -2.25
N PHE A 62 -1.29 21.34 -1.61
CA PHE A 62 -1.49 20.99 -0.21
C PHE A 62 -0.16 20.92 0.57
N SER A 63 0.86 21.69 0.15
CA SER A 63 2.22 21.61 0.70
C SER A 63 2.36 21.96 2.20
N ASP A 64 1.38 22.66 2.75
CA ASP A 64 1.28 23.07 4.15
C ASP A 64 0.36 22.16 4.97
N LYS A 65 -0.25 21.16 4.33
CA LYS A 65 -1.25 20.26 4.92
C LYS A 65 -0.72 18.85 5.10
N VAL A 66 -1.35 18.12 6.03
CA VAL A 66 -1.16 16.68 6.16
C VAL A 66 -1.98 16.00 5.06
N ILE A 67 -1.37 15.08 4.31
CA ILE A 67 -2.04 14.34 3.23
C ILE A 67 -2.17 12.87 3.64
N LEU A 68 -3.39 12.35 3.55
CA LEU A 68 -3.73 10.95 3.73
C LEU A 68 -4.18 10.35 2.39
N ILE A 69 -3.35 9.49 1.81
CA ILE A 69 -3.67 8.72 0.62
C ILE A 69 -4.26 7.37 1.04
N VAL A 70 -5.38 6.99 0.43
CA VAL A 70 -6.04 5.71 0.73
C VAL A 70 -6.44 5.03 -0.58
N ASN A 71 -6.04 3.77 -0.80
CA ASN A 71 -6.57 2.99 -1.91
C ASN A 71 -7.97 2.46 -1.55
N VAL A 72 -8.99 2.79 -2.32
CA VAL A 72 -10.39 2.53 -1.97
C VAL A 72 -11.07 1.57 -2.95
N ALA A 73 -12.16 0.95 -2.49
CA ALA A 73 -13.03 0.09 -3.29
C ALA A 73 -14.50 0.21 -2.84
N SER A 74 -15.46 0.20 -3.77
CA SER A 74 -16.90 0.35 -3.45
C SER A 74 -17.57 -0.97 -3.02
N HIS A 75 -17.01 -2.12 -3.41
CA HIS A 75 -17.60 -3.45 -3.16
C HIS A 75 -16.75 -4.32 -2.22
N CYS A 76 -16.03 -3.69 -1.30
CA CYS A 76 -15.32 -4.37 -0.22
C CYS A 76 -16.21 -4.49 1.03
N ASN A 77 -15.89 -5.43 1.92
CA ASN A 77 -16.59 -5.57 3.20
C ASN A 77 -16.34 -4.39 4.14
N ALA A 78 -15.17 -3.75 4.02
CA ALA A 78 -14.79 -2.59 4.84
C ALA A 78 -15.37 -1.26 4.31
N THR A 79 -15.89 -1.22 3.07
CA THR A 79 -16.30 0.02 2.38
C THR A 79 -17.18 0.92 3.25
N THR A 80 -18.27 0.39 3.81
CA THR A 80 -19.20 1.20 4.60
C THR A 80 -18.52 1.88 5.78
N LYS A 81 -17.74 1.12 6.55
CA LYS A 81 -17.03 1.64 7.73
C LYS A 81 -15.97 2.67 7.31
N GLU A 82 -15.13 2.31 6.36
CA GLU A 82 -13.98 3.13 5.96
C GLU A 82 -14.40 4.47 5.36
N TYR A 83 -15.36 4.48 4.43
CA TYR A 83 -15.83 5.73 3.83
C TYR A 83 -16.51 6.66 4.85
N ILE A 84 -17.28 6.12 5.80
CA ILE A 84 -17.91 6.92 6.87
C ILE A 84 -16.84 7.54 7.78
N GLU A 85 -15.84 6.76 8.20
CA GLU A 85 -14.77 7.27 9.05
C GLU A 85 -13.85 8.26 8.32
N LEU A 86 -13.56 8.05 7.03
CA LEU A 86 -12.84 9.03 6.22
C LEU A 86 -13.61 10.35 6.11
N ASN A 87 -14.93 10.29 5.90
CA ASN A 87 -15.76 11.50 5.89
C ASN A 87 -15.70 12.23 7.23
N ARG A 88 -15.75 11.48 8.34
CA ARG A 88 -15.65 12.03 9.69
C ARG A 88 -14.30 12.69 9.91
N LEU A 89 -13.20 12.06 9.50
CA LEU A 89 -11.84 12.60 9.62
C LEU A 89 -11.68 13.90 8.83
N ALA A 90 -12.13 13.92 7.57
CA ALA A 90 -12.10 15.13 6.73
C ALA A 90 -12.92 16.27 7.34
N GLN A 91 -14.05 15.97 7.98
CA GLN A 91 -14.85 16.97 8.67
C GLN A 91 -14.19 17.47 9.97
N GLN A 92 -13.56 16.58 10.72
CA GLN A 92 -12.98 16.89 12.02
C GLN A 92 -11.64 17.64 11.92
N TYR A 93 -10.88 17.43 10.84
CA TYR A 93 -9.54 17.98 10.67
C TYR A 93 -9.41 18.75 9.34
N PRO A 94 -9.70 20.06 9.29
CA PRO A 94 -9.59 20.88 8.07
C PRO A 94 -8.16 20.98 7.49
N GLU A 95 -7.16 20.71 8.33
CA GLU A 95 -5.74 20.68 7.97
C GLU A 95 -5.33 19.34 7.31
N LEU A 96 -6.22 18.34 7.34
CA LEU A 96 -6.02 17.02 6.76
C LEU A 96 -6.68 16.94 5.38
N VAL A 97 -5.89 16.60 4.37
CA VAL A 97 -6.37 16.34 3.01
C VAL A 97 -6.42 14.84 2.79
N ILE A 98 -7.62 14.32 2.56
CA ILE A 98 -7.82 12.90 2.22
C ILE A 98 -7.99 12.77 0.71
N ILE A 99 -7.23 11.85 0.11
CA ILE A 99 -7.33 11.50 -1.31
C ILE A 99 -7.58 10.00 -1.42
N GLY A 100 -8.79 9.64 -1.82
CA GLY A 100 -9.16 8.27 -2.12
C GLY A 100 -8.80 7.91 -3.56
N CYS A 101 -8.09 6.80 -3.72
CA CYS A 101 -7.64 6.27 -5.00
C CYS A 101 -8.36 4.95 -5.30
N PRO A 102 -9.47 4.95 -6.07
CA PRO A 102 -10.14 3.72 -6.45
C PRO A 102 -9.16 2.74 -7.14
N CYS A 103 -9.18 1.46 -6.75
CA CYS A 103 -8.27 0.45 -7.28
C CYS A 103 -8.93 -0.93 -7.37
N ASN A 104 -8.79 -1.61 -8.51
CA ASN A 104 -9.45 -2.90 -8.76
C ASN A 104 -8.53 -4.13 -8.63
N GLN A 105 -7.31 -3.96 -8.12
CA GLN A 105 -6.31 -5.04 -8.01
C GLN A 105 -6.62 -6.04 -6.89
N PHE A 106 -7.51 -5.68 -5.95
CA PHE A 106 -7.77 -6.43 -4.73
C PHE A 106 -9.14 -7.10 -4.80
N GLY A 107 -9.15 -8.37 -5.24
CA GLY A 107 -10.38 -9.17 -5.34
C GLY A 107 -11.44 -8.61 -6.28
N HIS A 108 -11.03 -7.74 -7.22
CA HIS A 108 -11.91 -7.05 -8.17
C HIS A 108 -13.10 -6.32 -7.50
N GLN A 109 -12.83 -5.64 -6.38
CA GLN A 109 -13.86 -4.97 -5.58
C GLN A 109 -14.17 -3.53 -6.04
N GLU A 110 -13.59 -3.07 -7.16
CA GLU A 110 -13.83 -1.75 -7.77
C GLU A 110 -13.95 -1.85 -9.31
N ASN A 111 -14.93 -2.63 -9.78
CA ASN A 111 -15.15 -2.84 -11.21
C ASN A 111 -15.68 -1.60 -11.94
N LEU A 112 -16.32 -0.69 -11.22
CA LEU A 112 -16.94 0.53 -11.72
C LEU A 112 -15.91 1.59 -12.16
N ASN A 113 -16.34 2.57 -12.96
CA ASN A 113 -15.48 3.66 -13.41
C ASN A 113 -16.18 5.02 -13.31
N GLY A 114 -15.40 6.10 -13.14
CA GLY A 114 -15.92 7.47 -13.18
C GLY A 114 -17.12 7.69 -12.24
N GLU A 115 -18.19 8.26 -12.78
CA GLU A 115 -19.42 8.59 -12.04
C GLU A 115 -20.17 7.37 -11.48
N GLU A 116 -19.93 6.17 -12.02
CA GLU A 116 -20.54 4.94 -11.49
C GLU A 116 -20.05 4.64 -10.07
N ILE A 117 -18.82 5.02 -9.74
CA ILE A 117 -18.27 4.88 -8.37
C ILE A 117 -19.09 5.74 -7.41
N LEU A 118 -19.32 7.01 -7.72
CA LEU A 118 -20.14 7.90 -6.89
C LEU A 118 -21.58 7.40 -6.77
N THR A 119 -22.14 6.90 -7.87
CA THR A 119 -23.48 6.30 -7.89
C THR A 119 -23.56 5.09 -6.95
N SER A 120 -22.57 4.20 -7.00
CA SER A 120 -22.52 3.03 -6.12
C SER A 120 -22.36 3.40 -4.65
N LEU A 121 -21.47 4.35 -4.33
CA LEU A 121 -21.30 4.83 -2.96
C LEU A 121 -22.59 5.43 -2.40
N LYS A 122 -23.32 6.19 -3.23
CA LYS A 122 -24.56 6.87 -2.84
C LYS A 122 -25.75 5.94 -2.66
N TYR A 123 -25.92 4.95 -3.56
CA TYR A 123 -27.14 4.16 -3.63
C TYR A 123 -26.97 2.69 -3.21
N ILE A 124 -25.76 2.13 -3.25
CA ILE A 124 -25.50 0.71 -3.01
C ILE A 124 -24.72 0.47 -1.72
N ARG A 125 -23.48 1.00 -1.63
CA ARG A 125 -22.60 0.81 -0.47
C ARG A 125 -21.57 1.94 -0.41
N PRO A 126 -21.58 2.82 0.60
CA PRO A 126 -22.36 2.75 1.84
C PRO A 126 -23.89 2.83 1.67
N GLY A 127 -24.38 3.42 0.58
CA GLY A 127 -25.81 3.67 0.39
C GLY A 127 -26.29 4.87 1.21
N ASN A 128 -27.61 4.96 1.44
CA ASN A 128 -28.22 6.01 2.28
C ASN A 128 -27.86 7.45 1.87
N ASN A 129 -27.75 7.71 0.56
CA ASN A 129 -27.35 9.01 0.00
C ASN A 129 -25.94 9.46 0.44
N PHE A 130 -25.07 8.53 0.85
CA PHE A 130 -23.70 8.84 1.21
C PHE A 130 -22.96 9.56 0.07
N THR A 131 -22.25 10.63 0.40
CA THR A 131 -21.40 11.36 -0.54
C THR A 131 -20.03 11.58 0.12
N PRO A 132 -18.92 11.19 -0.52
CA PRO A 132 -17.58 11.52 -0.03
C PRO A 132 -17.42 13.04 0.11
N ASN A 133 -16.88 13.50 1.24
CA ASN A 133 -16.54 14.92 1.46
C ASN A 133 -15.02 15.18 1.29
N PHE A 134 -14.33 14.26 0.63
CA PHE A 134 -12.92 14.27 0.33
C PHE A 134 -12.69 13.99 -1.16
N GLU A 135 -11.47 14.19 -1.63
CA GLU A 135 -11.15 14.07 -3.05
C GLU A 135 -11.05 12.60 -3.49
N LEU A 136 -11.65 12.28 -4.63
CA LEU A 136 -11.49 10.99 -5.29
C LEU A 136 -10.77 11.16 -6.62
N THR A 137 -9.82 10.26 -6.89
CA THR A 137 -9.12 10.20 -8.17
C THR A 137 -9.90 9.35 -9.17
N GLU A 138 -9.53 9.41 -10.45
CA GLU A 138 -9.83 8.29 -11.35
C GLU A 138 -9.26 6.97 -10.80
N LYS A 139 -9.78 5.86 -11.31
CA LYS A 139 -9.28 4.53 -10.96
C LYS A 139 -7.82 4.38 -11.39
N ILE A 140 -6.98 3.92 -10.48
CA ILE A 140 -5.55 3.70 -10.72
C ILE A 140 -5.15 2.27 -10.35
N GLU A 141 -3.98 1.86 -10.83
CA GLU A 141 -3.25 0.74 -10.28
C GLU A 141 -2.28 1.23 -9.21
N VAL A 142 -2.15 0.47 -8.13
CA VAL A 142 -1.22 0.78 -7.05
C VAL A 142 0.00 -0.14 -7.09
N ASN A 143 -0.19 -1.40 -7.51
CA ASN A 143 0.83 -2.43 -7.66
C ASN A 143 1.25 -2.65 -9.13
N GLY A 144 2.41 -3.30 -9.32
CA GLY A 144 2.88 -3.75 -10.64
C GLY A 144 3.44 -2.63 -11.53
N ALA A 145 3.74 -2.97 -12.79
CA ALA A 145 4.44 -2.09 -13.73
C ALA A 145 3.64 -0.83 -14.10
N LYS A 146 2.32 -0.87 -13.96
CA LYS A 146 1.41 0.26 -14.23
C LYS A 146 1.01 1.02 -12.96
N ALA A 147 1.60 0.69 -11.81
CA ALA A 147 1.39 1.40 -10.58
C ALA A 147 1.59 2.90 -10.76
N HIS A 148 0.69 3.69 -10.18
CA HIS A 148 0.82 5.14 -10.19
C HIS A 148 2.18 5.54 -9.58
N PRO A 149 2.94 6.49 -10.18
CA PRO A 149 4.28 6.84 -9.73
C PRO A 149 4.39 7.23 -8.26
N LEU A 150 3.34 7.84 -7.69
CA LEU A 150 3.29 8.12 -6.25
C LEU A 150 3.40 6.83 -5.43
N TYR A 151 2.66 5.77 -5.75
CA TYR A 151 2.70 4.52 -4.99
C TYR A 151 4.07 3.85 -5.08
N ASN A 152 4.74 3.91 -6.23
CA ASN A 152 6.13 3.45 -6.36
C ASN A 152 7.07 4.24 -5.43
N HIS A 153 6.90 5.57 -5.34
CA HIS A 153 7.68 6.42 -4.45
C HIS A 153 7.39 6.15 -2.95
N LEU A 154 6.12 6.01 -2.60
CA LEU A 154 5.68 5.78 -1.21
C LEU A 154 6.18 4.44 -0.68
N ARG A 155 6.13 3.37 -1.47
CA ARG A 155 6.57 2.02 -1.06
C ARG A 155 8.07 1.90 -0.84
N LEU A 156 8.86 2.71 -1.53
CA LEU A 156 10.30 2.79 -1.28
C LEU A 156 10.60 3.56 0.02
N SER A 157 9.70 4.47 0.42
CA SER A 157 9.87 5.32 1.60
C SER A 157 9.26 4.68 2.86
N LEU A 158 8.19 3.90 2.70
CA LEU A 158 7.43 3.21 3.73
C LEU A 158 7.21 1.75 3.30
N PRO A 159 8.22 0.88 3.45
CA PRO A 159 8.20 -0.46 2.86
C PRO A 159 7.23 -1.43 3.53
N PHE A 160 6.78 -1.13 4.76
CA PHE A 160 5.86 -1.96 5.52
C PHE A 160 4.82 -1.09 6.24
N PRO A 161 3.56 -1.52 6.33
CA PRO A 161 2.59 -0.95 7.25
C PRO A 161 3.12 -0.95 8.67
N SER A 162 2.76 0.08 9.44
CA SER A 162 3.20 0.22 10.83
C SER A 162 2.46 -0.73 11.78
N ASP A 163 1.31 -1.24 11.36
CA ASP A 163 0.49 -2.20 12.10
C ASP A 163 0.75 -3.65 11.65
N ARG A 164 0.11 -4.60 12.34
CA ARG A 164 0.31 -6.03 12.11
C ARG A 164 -0.55 -6.62 10.99
N THR A 165 -1.31 -5.80 10.27
CA THR A 165 -2.26 -6.26 9.23
C THR A 165 -1.62 -7.20 8.22
N LEU A 166 -0.40 -6.93 7.74
CA LEU A 166 0.30 -7.85 6.82
C LEU A 166 0.55 -9.23 7.44
N ILE A 167 1.01 -9.26 8.69
CA ILE A 167 1.34 -10.51 9.38
C ILE A 167 0.05 -11.28 9.66
N ASP A 168 -0.98 -10.59 10.12
CA ASP A 168 -2.28 -11.16 10.43
C ASP A 168 -2.96 -11.72 9.17
N ASP A 169 -2.86 -11.03 8.03
CA ASP A 169 -3.38 -11.50 6.73
C ASP A 169 -2.61 -12.72 6.20
N MET A 170 -1.30 -12.78 6.41
CA MET A 170 -0.51 -13.96 6.04
C MET A 170 -0.79 -15.16 6.96
N ALA A 171 -1.14 -14.92 8.23
CA ALA A 171 -1.42 -15.96 9.21
C ALA A 171 -2.86 -16.48 9.15
N LYS A 172 -3.80 -15.74 8.55
CA LYS A 172 -5.22 -16.10 8.49
C LYS A 172 -5.52 -17.06 7.34
N PRO A 173 -6.13 -18.24 7.58
CA PRO A 173 -6.64 -19.09 6.51
C PRO A 173 -7.59 -18.32 5.60
N GLY A 174 -7.22 -18.15 4.33
CA GLY A 174 -8.00 -17.38 3.35
C GLY A 174 -7.68 -15.88 3.30
N GLY A 175 -6.59 -15.42 3.90
CA GLY A 175 -6.05 -14.07 3.67
C GLY A 175 -5.67 -13.82 2.21
N PHE A 176 -5.54 -12.56 1.79
CA PHE A 176 -5.36 -12.25 0.36
C PHE A 176 -4.11 -12.92 -0.23
N TYR A 177 -2.98 -12.88 0.49
CA TYR A 177 -1.73 -13.52 0.09
C TYR A 177 -1.68 -15.02 0.28
N THR A 178 -2.69 -15.64 0.90
CA THR A 178 -2.67 -17.10 1.10
C THR A 178 -3.01 -17.87 -0.17
N HIS A 179 -3.43 -17.19 -1.25
CA HIS A 179 -3.74 -17.85 -2.51
C HIS A 179 -3.16 -17.06 -3.71
N PRO A 180 -2.19 -17.62 -4.46
CA PRO A 180 -1.46 -16.88 -5.49
C PRO A 180 -2.34 -16.40 -6.64
N MET A 181 -3.47 -17.08 -6.92
CA MET A 181 -4.43 -16.68 -7.95
C MET A 181 -5.13 -15.34 -7.67
N ARG A 182 -4.99 -14.79 -6.45
CA ARG A 182 -5.54 -13.49 -6.10
C ARG A 182 -4.63 -12.33 -6.52
N ILE A 183 -3.36 -12.60 -6.80
CA ILE A 183 -2.38 -11.60 -7.25
C ILE A 183 -2.50 -11.45 -8.77
N VAL A 184 -2.98 -10.29 -9.22
CA VAL A 184 -3.28 -10.03 -10.64
C VAL A 184 -2.33 -9.00 -11.28
N TRP A 185 -1.22 -8.69 -10.63
CA TRP A 185 -0.25 -7.69 -11.09
C TRP A 185 1.16 -8.28 -11.22
N MET A 186 1.97 -7.64 -12.05
CA MET A 186 3.39 -7.96 -12.26
C MET A 186 4.18 -6.67 -12.52
N PRO A 187 5.44 -6.57 -12.07
CA PRO A 187 6.11 -7.50 -11.16
C PRO A 187 5.51 -7.44 -9.73
N ILE A 188 5.72 -8.50 -8.95
CA ILE A 188 5.37 -8.53 -7.52
C ILE A 188 6.56 -7.98 -6.72
N SER A 189 6.29 -7.15 -5.72
CA SER A 189 7.25 -6.61 -4.77
C SER A 189 6.90 -7.01 -3.34
N ARG A 190 7.90 -7.07 -2.46
CA ARG A 190 7.71 -7.25 -1.01
C ARG A 190 7.02 -6.07 -0.33
N THR A 191 7.05 -4.91 -0.98
CA THR A 191 6.46 -3.65 -0.52
C THR A 191 5.13 -3.36 -1.21
N ASP A 192 4.52 -4.36 -1.84
CA ASP A 192 3.22 -4.20 -2.48
C ASP A 192 2.13 -3.89 -1.45
N VAL A 193 1.18 -3.04 -1.86
CA VAL A 193 -0.06 -2.85 -1.12
C VAL A 193 -0.80 -4.18 -1.12
N SER A 194 -1.26 -4.54 0.06
CA SER A 194 -1.83 -5.82 0.44
C SER A 194 -3.30 -5.97 0.19
N TRP A 195 -4.05 -4.91 0.44
CA TRP A 195 -5.50 -4.96 0.35
C TRP A 195 -6.12 -3.58 0.17
N ASN A 196 -7.44 -3.56 0.01
CA ASN A 196 -8.22 -2.33 0.01
C ASN A 196 -8.11 -1.61 1.36
N PHE A 197 -8.11 -0.28 1.31
CA PHE A 197 -8.05 0.64 2.45
C PHE A 197 -6.75 0.60 3.24
N GLU A 198 -5.61 0.42 2.59
CA GLU A 198 -4.35 0.84 3.19
C GLU A 198 -4.23 2.36 3.20
N LYS A 199 -3.54 2.88 4.21
CA LYS A 199 -3.39 4.32 4.44
C LYS A 199 -1.93 4.69 4.42
N VAL A 200 -1.61 5.75 3.68
CA VAL A 200 -0.29 6.38 3.72
C VAL A 200 -0.46 7.84 4.07
N CYS A 201 0.16 8.25 5.17
CA CYS A 201 0.10 9.61 5.68
C CYS A 201 1.48 10.28 5.54
N PHE A 202 1.50 11.51 5.05
CA PHE A 202 2.71 12.32 5.02
C PHE A 202 2.38 13.82 5.12
N GLN A 203 3.37 14.58 5.58
CA GLN A 203 3.40 16.04 5.72
C GLN A 203 4.82 16.50 5.41
#